data_AF-A0A7S2I751-F1
#
_entry.id   AF-A0A7S2I751-F1
#
_cell.length_a   1.000
_cell.length_b   1.000
_cell.length_c   1.000
_cell.angle_alpha   90.00
_cell.angle_beta   90.00
_cell.angle_gamma   90.00
#
_symmetry.space_group_name_H-M   'P 1'
#
loop_
_entity.id
_entity.type
_entity.pdbx_description
1 polymer ?
#
loop_
_entity_poly.entity_id
_entity_poly.type
_entity_poly.pdbx_seq_one_letter_code
_entity_poly.pdbx_strand_id
1 'polypeptide(L)'
;AMADWMMSDEVRSAIHTTDAPVTEWPGPNDDWYYQNSYAACSVLERSEDTPSMIDIYQNIAPRLPGRIMVLNGDTDPCVSYEGTRAAIKAVGFDEVSAYRPWFYNATAASLSLLTEKDALFGPALTAVSTGPQLGGHVVDYEHGLSFATVHGAGHMFPQFRPRPSLTMLNHVVNDEMLAPLLPSNADIAAMSEKDFNSFLSGWVDEAQEVDYVGVNWKGM
;
A
#
# COMPACT_ATOMS: atom_id res chain seq x y z
N ALA A 1 12.29 -24.81 6.11
CA ALA A 1 11.34 -23.81 5.58
C ALA A 1 10.80 -22.95 6.72
N MET A 2 10.08 -21.84 6.46
CA MET A 2 9.49 -20.99 7.52
C MET A 2 8.60 -21.80 8.48
N ALA A 3 7.88 -22.80 7.96
CA ALA A 3 7.10 -23.75 8.75
C ALA A 3 7.91 -24.52 9.78
N ASP A 4 8.98 -25.19 9.34
CA ASP A 4 9.85 -25.93 10.25
C ASP A 4 10.49 -25.01 11.30
N TRP A 5 10.85 -23.79 10.90
CA TRP A 5 11.41 -22.79 11.81
C TRP A 5 10.40 -22.39 12.89
N MET A 6 9.18 -22.03 12.48
CA MET A 6 8.08 -21.68 13.40
C MET A 6 7.71 -22.82 14.36
N MET A 7 7.88 -24.07 13.93
CA MET A 7 7.54 -25.26 14.72
C MET A 7 8.69 -25.79 15.58
N SER A 8 9.89 -25.22 15.49
CA SER A 8 11.02 -25.64 16.32
C SER A 8 10.81 -25.32 17.81
N ASP A 9 11.29 -26.20 18.70
CA ASP A 9 11.18 -26.02 20.16
C ASP A 9 11.82 -24.70 20.62
N GLU A 10 12.95 -24.32 20.02
CA GLU A 10 13.65 -23.08 20.32
C GLU A 10 12.77 -21.86 20.02
N VAL A 11 12.22 -21.78 18.79
CA VAL A 11 11.37 -20.65 18.39
C VAL A 11 10.08 -20.63 19.21
N ARG A 12 9.43 -21.79 19.38
CA ARG A 12 8.21 -21.90 20.19
C ARG A 12 8.43 -21.47 21.63
N SER A 13 9.56 -21.85 22.23
CA SER A 13 9.96 -21.39 23.56
C SER A 13 10.20 -19.88 23.57
N ALA A 14 10.91 -19.34 22.59
CA ALA A 14 11.25 -17.92 22.51
C ALA A 14 10.02 -17.02 22.37
N ILE A 15 8.97 -17.48 21.67
CA ILE A 15 7.71 -16.74 21.51
C ILE A 15 6.59 -17.19 22.48
N HIS A 16 6.93 -18.00 23.50
CA HIS A 16 6.01 -18.47 24.55
C HIS A 16 4.80 -19.26 24.04
N THR A 17 5.00 -20.13 23.06
CA THR A 17 3.97 -20.98 22.44
C THR A 17 4.20 -22.48 22.65
N THR A 18 5.08 -22.88 23.57
CA THR A 18 5.34 -24.29 23.87
C THR A 18 4.07 -25.04 24.25
N ASP A 19 3.22 -24.43 25.09
CA ASP A 19 1.96 -25.00 25.56
C ASP A 19 0.76 -24.68 24.65
N ALA A 20 1.00 -24.01 23.50
CA ALA A 20 -0.07 -23.70 22.57
C ALA A 20 -0.60 -25.00 21.93
N PRO A 21 -1.93 -25.14 21.75
CA PRO A 21 -2.54 -26.34 21.17
C PRO A 21 -2.20 -26.54 19.68
N VAL A 22 -1.49 -25.58 19.07
CA VAL A 22 -1.06 -25.60 17.67
C VAL A 22 0.10 -26.58 17.51
N THR A 23 -0.12 -27.63 16.74
CA THR A 23 0.83 -28.72 16.48
C THR A 23 1.44 -28.67 15.08
N GLU A 24 0.98 -27.75 14.21
CA GLU A 24 1.51 -27.52 12.87
C GLU A 24 1.36 -26.05 12.43
N TRP A 25 2.22 -25.60 11.51
CA TRP A 25 2.16 -24.27 10.90
C TRP A 25 2.64 -24.36 9.44
N PRO A 26 2.04 -23.59 8.50
CA PRO A 26 0.93 -22.68 8.68
C PRO A 26 -0.39 -23.44 8.89
N GLY A 27 -1.20 -22.94 9.81
CA GLY A 27 -2.56 -23.39 10.02
C GLY A 27 -3.54 -22.25 9.72
N PRO A 28 -4.83 -22.55 9.58
CA PRO A 28 -5.48 -23.83 9.88
C PRO A 28 -5.41 -24.85 8.74
N ASN A 29 -5.67 -26.12 9.07
CA ASN A 29 -5.68 -27.26 8.14
C ASN A 29 -6.78 -27.11 7.09
N ASP A 30 -6.78 -27.97 6.07
CA ASP A 30 -7.72 -27.96 4.94
C ASP A 30 -9.22 -27.97 5.32
N ASP A 31 -9.56 -28.32 6.57
CA ASP A 31 -10.95 -28.38 7.08
C ASP A 31 -11.45 -27.06 7.71
N TRP A 32 -10.74 -25.94 7.52
CA TRP A 32 -11.20 -24.65 8.03
C TRP A 32 -12.14 -23.95 7.04
N TYR A 33 -13.34 -23.61 7.51
CA TYR A 33 -14.32 -22.86 6.74
C TYR A 33 -14.57 -21.53 7.42
N TYR A 34 -14.60 -20.46 6.62
CA TYR A 34 -15.08 -19.16 7.06
C TYR A 34 -16.30 -18.75 6.22
N GLN A 35 -17.18 -17.99 6.84
CA GLN A 35 -18.30 -17.34 6.18
C GLN A 35 -18.03 -15.85 6.13
N ASN A 36 -18.16 -15.26 4.93
CA ASN A 36 -18.06 -13.81 4.78
C ASN A 36 -19.28 -13.15 5.44
N SER A 37 -19.04 -12.32 6.45
CA SER A 37 -20.08 -11.46 7.04
C SER A 37 -20.32 -10.19 6.20
N TYR A 38 -19.39 -9.85 5.29
CA TYR A 38 -19.47 -8.68 4.44
C TYR A 38 -19.06 -9.03 3.01
N ALA A 39 -19.76 -8.44 2.05
CA ALA A 39 -19.29 -8.38 0.67
C ALA A 39 -18.05 -7.49 0.67
N ALA A 40 -16.98 -7.94 0.03
CA ALA A 40 -15.71 -7.23 0.03
C ALA A 40 -15.81 -5.95 -0.85
N CYS A 41 -14.95 -5.84 -1.85
CA CYS A 41 -14.88 -4.69 -2.76
C CYS A 41 -15.94 -4.73 -3.88
N SER A 42 -16.98 -5.56 -3.76
CA SER A 42 -17.99 -5.74 -4.82
C SER A 42 -19.36 -5.23 -4.39
N VAL A 43 -19.90 -4.27 -5.17
CA VAL A 43 -21.32 -3.89 -5.07
C VAL A 43 -22.26 -4.98 -5.57
N LEU A 44 -21.77 -5.92 -6.39
CA LEU A 44 -22.57 -6.98 -6.99
C LEU A 44 -22.88 -8.11 -5.99
N GLU A 45 -22.06 -8.23 -4.94
CA GLU A 45 -22.21 -9.24 -3.89
C GLU A 45 -22.97 -8.72 -2.67
N ARG A 46 -23.38 -7.44 -2.70
CA ARG A 46 -24.14 -6.80 -1.63
C ARG A 46 -25.57 -7.32 -1.60
N SER A 47 -26.03 -7.72 -0.43
CA SER A 47 -27.43 -8.09 -0.17
C SER A 47 -27.89 -7.53 1.19
N GLU A 48 -29.18 -7.67 1.52
CA GLU A 48 -29.68 -7.31 2.87
C GLU A 48 -28.98 -8.12 3.98
N ASP A 49 -28.62 -9.38 3.70
CA ASP A 49 -27.97 -10.30 4.63
C ASP A 49 -26.43 -10.19 4.60
N THR A 50 -25.86 -9.48 3.63
CA THR A 50 -24.41 -9.37 3.42
C THR A 50 -24.06 -7.92 3.04
N PRO A 51 -23.93 -7.03 4.05
CA PRO A 51 -23.55 -5.64 3.83
C PRO A 51 -22.16 -5.54 3.19
N SER A 52 -21.87 -4.42 2.50
CA SER A 52 -20.58 -4.25 1.83
C SER A 52 -19.56 -3.54 2.72
N MET A 53 -18.28 -3.85 2.54
CA MET A 53 -17.19 -3.02 3.06
C MET A 53 -17.30 -1.56 2.58
N ILE A 54 -17.91 -1.30 1.42
CA ILE A 54 -18.17 0.06 0.93
C ILE A 54 -19.03 0.85 1.93
N ASP A 55 -20.09 0.23 2.48
CA ASP A 55 -20.95 0.85 3.49
C ASP A 55 -20.16 1.16 4.77
N ILE A 56 -19.21 0.29 5.13
CA ILE A 56 -18.30 0.53 6.25
C ILE A 56 -17.40 1.74 5.97
N TYR A 57 -16.76 1.85 4.81
CA TYR A 57 -15.91 2.99 4.46
C TYR A 57 -16.70 4.32 4.48
N GLN A 58 -17.92 4.33 3.95
CA GLN A 58 -18.83 5.48 4.03
C GLN A 58 -19.11 5.90 5.47
N ASN A 59 -19.18 4.94 6.39
CA ASN A 59 -19.41 5.21 7.80
C ASN A 59 -18.13 5.64 8.54
N ILE A 60 -17.02 4.92 8.39
CA ILE A 60 -15.86 5.13 9.25
C ILE A 60 -15.00 6.31 8.80
N ALA A 61 -14.87 6.57 7.50
CA ALA A 61 -13.92 7.57 7.01
C ALA A 61 -14.23 8.99 7.53
N PRO A 62 -15.48 9.47 7.53
CA PRO A 62 -15.78 10.80 8.08
C PRO A 62 -15.59 10.92 9.60
N ARG A 63 -15.39 9.80 10.31
CA ARG A 63 -15.33 9.71 11.78
C ARG A 63 -13.92 9.42 12.30
N LEU A 64 -13.05 8.89 11.46
CA LEU A 64 -11.68 8.57 11.83
C LEU A 64 -10.79 9.81 11.64
N PRO A 65 -9.96 10.16 12.64
CA PRO A 65 -8.93 11.16 12.43
C PRO A 65 -7.80 10.57 11.57
N GLY A 66 -7.19 11.43 10.75
CA GLY A 66 -6.04 11.09 9.93
C GLY A 66 -6.38 10.38 8.63
N ARG A 67 -5.43 9.56 8.14
CA ARG A 67 -5.49 8.91 6.84
C ARG A 67 -5.94 7.46 6.87
N ILE A 68 -6.77 7.11 5.88
CA ILE A 68 -7.16 5.75 5.56
C ILE A 68 -6.61 5.45 4.18
N MET A 69 -5.69 4.49 4.09
CA MET A 69 -5.03 4.15 2.84
C MET A 69 -5.36 2.73 2.41
N VAL A 70 -5.97 2.60 1.22
CA VAL A 70 -6.26 1.31 0.60
C VAL A 70 -5.21 1.03 -0.47
N LEU A 71 -4.57 -0.13 -0.38
CA LEU A 71 -3.34 -0.44 -1.10
C LEU A 71 -3.47 -1.68 -1.97
N ASN A 72 -2.91 -1.61 -3.19
CA ASN A 72 -2.83 -2.76 -4.08
C ASN A 72 -1.48 -2.84 -4.81
N GLY A 73 -0.92 -4.04 -4.89
CA GLY A 73 0.10 -4.32 -5.90
C GLY A 73 -0.50 -4.27 -7.30
N ASP A 74 0.15 -3.58 -8.24
CA ASP A 74 -0.37 -3.39 -9.61
C ASP A 74 -0.19 -4.63 -10.51
N THR A 75 0.50 -5.66 -10.04
CA THR A 75 0.67 -6.94 -10.75
C THR A 75 -0.04 -8.13 -10.07
N ASP A 76 -0.90 -7.88 -9.08
CA ASP A 76 -1.70 -8.93 -8.44
C ASP A 76 -2.87 -9.40 -9.34
N PRO A 77 -2.87 -10.66 -9.82
CA PRO A 77 -3.99 -11.19 -10.60
C PRO A 77 -5.16 -11.66 -9.73
N CYS A 78 -4.93 -11.95 -8.44
CA CYS A 78 -5.94 -12.54 -7.56
C CYS A 78 -6.93 -11.47 -7.09
N VAL A 79 -6.43 -10.30 -6.68
CA VAL A 79 -7.24 -9.13 -6.31
C VAL A 79 -6.72 -7.92 -7.08
N SER A 80 -7.20 -7.77 -8.31
CA SER A 80 -6.71 -6.71 -9.20
C SER A 80 -6.92 -5.31 -8.63
N TYR A 81 -5.94 -4.43 -8.83
CA TYR A 81 -6.04 -3.03 -8.41
C TYR A 81 -7.22 -2.29 -9.08
N GLU A 82 -7.63 -2.73 -10.27
CA GLU A 82 -8.78 -2.17 -11.00
C GLU A 82 -10.11 -2.44 -10.30
N GLY A 83 -10.30 -3.66 -9.78
CA GLY A 83 -11.46 -4.02 -8.97
C GLY A 83 -11.52 -3.19 -7.69
N THR A 84 -10.39 -3.07 -6.99
CA THR A 84 -10.31 -2.22 -5.78
C THR A 84 -10.55 -0.74 -6.10
N ARG A 85 -10.00 -0.23 -7.21
CA ARG A 85 -10.24 1.15 -7.66
C ARG A 85 -11.73 1.41 -7.89
N ALA A 86 -12.43 0.49 -8.55
CA ALA A 86 -13.87 0.59 -8.76
C ALA A 86 -14.64 0.60 -7.42
N ALA A 87 -14.22 -0.22 -6.45
CA ALA A 87 -14.82 -0.27 -5.13
C ALA A 87 -14.64 1.03 -4.33
N ILE A 88 -13.43 1.60 -4.35
CA ILE A 88 -13.14 2.86 -3.66
C ILE A 88 -13.91 4.02 -4.31
N LYS A 89 -14.02 4.05 -5.65
CA LYS A 89 -14.91 5.02 -6.32
C LYS A 89 -16.37 4.86 -5.92
N ALA A 90 -16.84 3.63 -5.69
CA ALA A 90 -18.20 3.35 -5.27
C ALA A 90 -18.50 3.78 -3.81
N VAL A 91 -17.48 4.11 -3.01
CA VAL A 91 -17.66 4.78 -1.71
C VAL A 91 -18.33 6.15 -1.91
N GLY A 92 -18.00 6.85 -3.00
CA GLY A 92 -18.71 8.06 -3.43
C GLY A 92 -18.23 9.36 -2.78
N PHE A 93 -17.03 9.39 -2.20
CA PHE A 93 -16.38 10.64 -1.79
C PHE A 93 -15.76 11.36 -2.99
N ASP A 94 -15.74 12.68 -2.95
CA ASP A 94 -15.17 13.48 -4.03
C ASP A 94 -13.63 13.37 -4.04
N GLU A 95 -13.03 13.42 -5.23
CA GLU A 95 -11.57 13.45 -5.39
C GLU A 95 -11.03 14.80 -4.92
N VAL A 96 -10.11 14.77 -3.95
CA VAL A 96 -9.35 15.94 -3.48
C VAL A 96 -8.19 16.22 -4.44
N SER A 97 -7.56 15.17 -4.96
CA SER A 97 -6.55 15.28 -6.01
C SER A 97 -6.61 14.08 -6.92
N ALA A 98 -6.49 14.36 -8.22
CA ALA A 98 -6.47 13.36 -9.27
C ALA A 98 -5.35 12.33 -9.09
N TYR A 99 -5.53 11.20 -9.78
CA TYR A 99 -4.57 10.10 -9.86
C TYR A 99 -3.20 10.58 -10.37
N ARG A 100 -2.16 10.34 -9.58
CA ARG A 100 -0.80 10.87 -9.83
C ARG A 100 0.29 9.93 -9.33
N PRO A 101 1.52 9.98 -9.87
CA PRO A 101 2.59 9.13 -9.39
C PRO A 101 2.99 9.50 -7.96
N TRP A 102 3.52 8.54 -7.22
CA TRP A 102 4.26 8.79 -5.99
C TRP A 102 5.62 8.11 -6.07
N PHE A 103 6.58 8.62 -5.30
CA PHE A 103 7.97 8.20 -5.37
C PHE A 103 8.46 7.65 -4.03
N TYR A 104 9.50 6.83 -4.09
CA TYR A 104 10.24 6.38 -2.92
C TYR A 104 11.74 6.53 -3.17
N ASN A 105 12.52 6.68 -2.11
CA ASN A 105 13.97 6.73 -2.24
C ASN A 105 14.56 5.31 -2.33
N ALA A 106 15.06 4.94 -3.51
CA ALA A 106 15.74 3.67 -3.74
C ALA A 106 17.19 3.75 -3.26
N THR A 107 17.38 3.60 -1.95
CA THR A 107 18.70 3.53 -1.31
C THR A 107 19.44 2.23 -1.66
N ALA A 108 20.73 2.11 -1.37
CA ALA A 108 21.45 0.84 -1.57
C ALA A 108 21.07 -0.20 -0.51
N ALA A 109 20.97 -1.47 -0.90
CA ALA A 109 20.91 -2.61 0.00
C ALA A 109 22.33 -3.10 0.29
N SER A 110 22.58 -3.67 1.48
CA SER A 110 23.89 -4.26 1.75
C SER A 110 24.08 -5.53 0.91
N LEU A 111 25.32 -5.78 0.49
CA LEU A 111 25.66 -7.04 -0.19
C LEU A 111 25.39 -8.26 0.69
N SER A 112 25.52 -8.12 2.02
CA SER A 112 25.18 -9.18 2.97
C SER A 112 23.70 -9.55 2.90
N LEU A 113 22.80 -8.55 2.89
CA LEU A 113 21.36 -8.77 2.79
C LEU A 113 21.01 -9.45 1.45
N LEU A 114 21.58 -8.96 0.35
CA LEU A 114 21.35 -9.52 -0.99
C LEU A 114 21.88 -10.95 -1.14
N THR A 115 22.89 -11.34 -0.36
CA THR A 115 23.45 -12.71 -0.39
C THR A 115 22.70 -13.65 0.55
N GLU A 116 22.22 -13.14 1.69
CA GLU A 116 21.51 -13.93 2.71
C GLU A 116 20.06 -14.23 2.31
N LYS A 117 19.36 -13.26 1.71
CA LYS A 117 17.92 -13.37 1.44
C LYS A 117 17.63 -14.17 0.18
N ASP A 118 16.50 -14.86 0.19
CA ASP A 118 15.97 -15.57 -0.97
C ASP A 118 15.72 -14.63 -2.16
N ALA A 119 15.83 -15.15 -3.37
CA ALA A 119 15.70 -14.37 -4.61
C ALA A 119 14.34 -13.63 -4.76
N LEU A 120 13.30 -14.10 -4.07
CA LEU A 120 11.97 -13.47 -4.08
C LEU A 120 11.79 -12.39 -3.01
N PHE A 121 12.73 -12.23 -2.09
CA PHE A 121 12.70 -11.13 -1.13
C PHE A 121 13.22 -9.86 -1.79
N GLY A 122 12.31 -8.93 -2.09
CA GLY A 122 12.65 -7.65 -2.69
C GLY A 122 13.48 -7.78 -3.97
N PRO A 123 13.00 -8.44 -5.04
CA PRO A 123 13.74 -8.63 -6.29
C PRO A 123 14.23 -7.33 -6.96
N ALA A 124 13.72 -6.18 -6.53
CA ALA A 124 14.15 -4.85 -6.99
C ALA A 124 15.19 -4.17 -6.06
N LEU A 125 15.67 -4.85 -5.02
CA LEU A 125 16.74 -4.34 -4.17
C LEU A 125 18.07 -4.37 -4.93
N THR A 126 18.78 -3.26 -4.91
CA THR A 126 20.05 -3.07 -5.61
C THR A 126 21.15 -2.67 -4.63
N ALA A 127 22.40 -3.01 -4.93
CA ALA A 127 23.57 -2.56 -4.16
C ALA A 127 23.96 -1.10 -4.43
N VAL A 128 23.20 -0.39 -5.27
CA VAL A 128 23.46 0.98 -5.70
C VAL A 128 22.22 1.81 -5.46
N SER A 129 22.39 2.97 -4.83
CA SER A 129 21.31 3.95 -4.67
C SER A 129 21.00 4.60 -6.02
N THR A 130 19.74 4.63 -6.40
CA THR A 130 19.27 5.28 -7.64
C THR A 130 18.43 6.54 -7.36
N GLY A 131 18.30 6.92 -6.09
CA GLY A 131 17.53 8.09 -5.68
C GLY A 131 16.01 7.84 -5.78
N PRO A 132 15.21 8.90 -5.95
CA PRO A 132 13.77 8.79 -6.14
C PRO A 132 13.41 7.90 -7.33
N GLN A 133 12.53 6.93 -7.11
CA GLN A 133 12.01 6.01 -8.13
C GLN A 133 10.49 5.92 -8.01
N LEU A 134 9.83 5.56 -9.11
CA LEU A 134 8.38 5.39 -9.13
C LEU A 134 7.96 4.29 -8.13
N GLY A 135 7.21 4.69 -7.11
CA GLY A 135 6.61 3.78 -6.12
C GLY A 135 5.30 3.20 -6.62
N GLY A 136 4.54 3.99 -7.36
CA GLY A 136 3.24 3.64 -7.94
C GLY A 136 2.43 4.90 -8.16
N HIS A 137 1.11 4.81 -8.00
CA HIS A 137 0.21 5.95 -8.14
C HIS A 137 -0.75 6.06 -6.97
N VAL A 138 -1.24 7.27 -6.70
CA VAL A 138 -2.17 7.59 -5.61
C VAL A 138 -3.27 8.52 -6.12
N VAL A 139 -4.47 8.33 -5.60
CA VAL A 139 -5.61 9.26 -5.69
C VAL A 139 -6.11 9.51 -4.28
N ASP A 140 -6.41 10.77 -3.97
CA ASP A 140 -6.92 11.18 -2.66
C ASP A 140 -8.36 11.62 -2.77
N TYR A 141 -9.18 11.18 -1.82
CA TYR A 141 -10.59 11.51 -1.68
C TYR A 141 -10.81 12.31 -0.39
N GLU A 142 -12.03 12.84 -0.24
CA GLU A 142 -12.45 13.43 1.02
C GLU A 142 -12.36 12.44 2.20
N HIS A 143 -12.41 12.99 3.41
CA HIS A 143 -12.36 12.23 4.66
C HIS A 143 -11.07 11.39 4.84
N GLY A 144 -9.96 11.84 4.24
CA GLY A 144 -8.65 11.23 4.41
C GLY A 144 -8.50 9.86 3.74
N LEU A 145 -9.44 9.46 2.88
CA LEU A 145 -9.37 8.21 2.14
C LEU A 145 -8.46 8.36 0.91
N SER A 146 -7.47 7.48 0.78
CA SER A 146 -6.60 7.41 -0.39
C SER A 146 -6.57 5.99 -0.95
N PHE A 147 -6.52 5.87 -2.27
CA PHE A 147 -6.20 4.62 -2.95
C PHE A 147 -4.84 4.72 -3.62
N ALA A 148 -3.94 3.79 -3.32
CA ALA A 148 -2.61 3.77 -3.88
C ALA A 148 -2.20 2.39 -4.41
N THR A 149 -1.42 2.41 -5.49
CA THR A 149 -0.80 1.22 -6.08
C THR A 149 0.67 1.13 -5.73
N VAL A 150 1.20 -0.10 -5.71
CA VAL A 150 2.64 -0.37 -5.62
C VAL A 150 3.12 -0.98 -6.92
N HIS A 151 3.96 -0.22 -7.62
CA HIS A 151 4.45 -0.60 -8.94
C HIS A 151 5.35 -1.84 -8.88
N GLY A 152 5.05 -2.83 -9.71
CA GLY A 152 5.79 -4.08 -9.84
C GLY A 152 5.57 -5.05 -8.68
N ALA A 153 4.47 -4.93 -7.94
CA ALA A 153 4.18 -5.75 -6.77
C ALA A 153 2.91 -6.59 -6.96
N GLY A 154 2.93 -7.84 -6.48
CA GLY A 154 1.75 -8.71 -6.43
C GLY A 154 0.98 -8.59 -5.11
N HIS A 155 0.24 -9.65 -4.76
CA HIS A 155 -0.62 -9.69 -3.56
C HIS A 155 0.13 -9.35 -2.26
N MET A 156 1.34 -9.93 -2.09
CA MET A 156 2.20 -9.70 -0.94
C MET A 156 3.21 -8.59 -1.23
N PHE A 157 2.73 -7.38 -1.56
CA PHE A 157 3.61 -6.28 -2.01
C PHE A 157 4.78 -5.94 -1.07
N PRO A 158 4.71 -6.10 0.29
CA PRO A 158 5.88 -5.90 1.15
C PRO A 158 7.00 -6.91 0.94
N GLN A 159 6.67 -8.15 0.52
CA GLN A 159 7.66 -9.16 0.18
C GLN A 159 8.41 -8.79 -1.10
N PHE A 160 7.69 -8.33 -2.13
CA PHE A 160 8.27 -8.07 -3.45
C PHE A 160 8.88 -6.67 -3.59
N ARG A 161 8.33 -5.68 -2.88
CA ARG A 161 8.70 -4.27 -2.99
C ARG A 161 8.81 -3.65 -1.58
N PRO A 162 9.76 -4.11 -0.73
CA PRO A 162 9.82 -3.73 0.69
C PRO A 162 10.08 -2.24 0.92
N ARG A 163 10.88 -1.58 0.08
CA ARG A 163 11.17 -0.14 0.20
C ARG A 163 9.96 0.75 -0.01
N PRO A 164 9.26 0.69 -1.17
CA PRO A 164 8.05 1.49 -1.35
C PRO A 164 6.97 1.14 -0.31
N SER A 165 6.88 -0.14 0.11
CA SER A 165 5.98 -0.55 1.20
C SER A 165 6.28 0.15 2.52
N LEU A 166 7.57 0.29 2.86
CA LEU A 166 8.02 1.00 4.06
C LEU A 166 7.72 2.50 3.98
N THR A 167 7.94 3.12 2.82
CA THR A 167 7.57 4.51 2.57
C THR A 167 6.08 4.71 2.81
N MET A 168 5.23 3.84 2.27
CA MET A 168 3.77 3.95 2.46
C MET A 168 3.35 3.79 3.91
N LEU A 169 3.91 2.80 4.62
CA LEU A 169 3.65 2.62 6.05
C LEU A 169 4.05 3.87 6.84
N ASN A 170 5.21 4.45 6.54
CA ASN A 170 5.67 5.68 7.17
C ASN A 170 4.68 6.84 6.96
N HIS A 171 4.18 7.03 5.74
CA HIS A 171 3.20 8.07 5.43
C HIS A 171 1.88 7.87 6.17
N VAL A 172 1.36 6.64 6.21
CA VAL A 172 0.12 6.32 6.93
C VAL A 172 0.28 6.59 8.44
N VAL A 173 1.38 6.14 9.03
CA VAL A 173 1.63 6.30 10.48
C VAL A 173 1.84 7.76 10.87
N ASN A 174 2.42 8.58 9.98
CA ASN A 174 2.67 10.00 10.25
C ASN A 174 1.55 10.93 9.76
N ASP A 175 0.45 10.40 9.22
CA ASP A 175 -0.65 11.18 8.63
C ASP A 175 -0.24 12.07 7.43
N GLU A 176 0.76 11.63 6.67
CA GLU A 176 1.38 12.36 5.57
C GLU A 176 0.86 11.92 4.19
N MET A 177 0.91 12.83 3.20
CA MET A 177 0.52 12.52 1.81
C MET A 177 1.65 11.80 1.09
N LEU A 178 1.32 10.79 0.28
CA LEU A 178 2.30 10.10 -0.57
C LEU A 178 2.91 10.99 -1.68
N ALA A 179 2.20 12.04 -2.10
CA ALA A 179 2.63 12.95 -3.15
C ALA A 179 1.94 14.31 -3.00
N PRO A 180 2.56 15.41 -3.48
CA PRO A 180 1.90 16.73 -3.53
C PRO A 180 0.61 16.67 -4.34
N LEU A 181 -0.40 17.45 -3.97
CA LEU A 181 -1.68 17.48 -4.69
C LEU A 181 -1.49 18.05 -6.10
N LEU A 182 -2.26 17.55 -7.06
CA LEU A 182 -2.38 18.17 -8.38
C LEU A 182 -3.51 19.21 -8.38
N PRO A 183 -3.41 20.27 -9.20
CA PRO A 183 -4.55 21.11 -9.55
C PRO A 183 -5.68 20.29 -10.18
N SER A 184 -6.87 20.88 -10.27
CA SER A 184 -8.00 20.21 -10.91
C SER A 184 -7.71 19.92 -12.39
N ASN A 185 -8.35 18.89 -12.95
CA ASN A 185 -8.22 18.58 -14.38
C ASN A 185 -8.62 19.77 -15.28
N ALA A 186 -9.57 20.61 -14.83
CA ALA A 186 -9.96 21.82 -15.55
C ALA A 186 -8.86 22.87 -15.55
N ASP A 187 -8.18 23.07 -14.40
CA ASP A 187 -7.06 23.99 -14.28
C ASP A 187 -5.88 23.54 -15.14
N ILE A 188 -5.54 22.25 -15.08
CA ILE A 188 -4.47 21.66 -15.91
C ILE A 188 -4.80 21.82 -17.40
N ALA A 189 -6.04 21.54 -17.82
CA ALA A 189 -6.46 21.67 -19.21
C ALA A 189 -6.48 23.13 -19.71
N ALA A 190 -6.58 24.10 -18.81
CA ALA A 190 -6.54 25.52 -19.14
C ALA A 190 -5.11 26.08 -19.25
N MET A 191 -4.08 25.32 -18.84
CA MET A 191 -2.69 25.75 -18.92
C MET A 191 -2.21 25.84 -20.38
N SER A 192 -1.35 26.83 -20.66
CA SER A 192 -0.56 26.78 -21.88
C SER A 192 0.45 25.63 -21.81
N GLU A 193 0.92 25.14 -22.96
CA GLU A 193 1.94 24.08 -22.99
C GLU A 193 3.21 24.46 -22.19
N LYS A 194 3.62 25.73 -22.28
CA LYS A 194 4.77 26.25 -21.52
C LYS A 194 4.52 26.19 -20.02
N ASP A 195 3.36 26.62 -19.57
CA ASP A 195 3.01 26.66 -18.15
C ASP A 195 2.83 25.24 -17.61
N PHE A 196 2.20 24.35 -18.38
CA PHE A 196 2.06 22.94 -18.04
C PHE A 196 3.43 22.26 -17.87
N ASN A 197 4.36 22.46 -18.82
CA ASN A 197 5.70 21.87 -18.73
C ASN A 197 6.47 22.40 -17.52
N SER A 198 6.38 23.71 -17.24
CA SER A 198 7.02 24.31 -16.06
C SER A 198 6.41 23.79 -14.76
N PHE A 199 5.08 23.68 -14.70
CA PHE A 199 4.35 23.13 -13.57
C PHE A 199 4.72 21.66 -13.33
N LEU A 200 4.66 20.83 -14.37
CA LEU A 200 4.94 19.40 -14.26
C LEU A 200 6.37 19.15 -13.80
N SER A 201 7.35 19.90 -14.32
CA SER A 201 8.74 19.80 -13.88
C SER A 201 8.87 20.14 -12.39
N GLY A 202 8.31 21.27 -11.95
CA GLY A 202 8.38 21.68 -10.55
C GLY A 202 7.65 20.72 -9.61
N TRP A 203 6.50 20.18 -10.04
CA TRP A 203 5.74 19.20 -9.27
C TRP A 203 6.50 17.87 -9.15
N VAL A 204 7.19 17.41 -10.19
CA VAL A 204 8.02 16.20 -10.13
C VAL A 204 9.21 16.41 -9.18
N ASP A 205 9.86 17.58 -9.23
CA ASP A 205 10.93 17.92 -8.31
C ASP A 205 10.43 17.89 -6.86
N GLU A 206 9.29 18.53 -6.57
CA GLU A 206 8.65 18.52 -5.25
C GLU A 206 8.28 17.11 -4.78
N ALA A 207 7.64 16.31 -5.64
CA ALA A 207 7.22 14.95 -5.32
C ALA A 207 8.39 13.99 -5.02
N GLN A 208 9.61 14.39 -5.34
CA GLN A 208 10.84 13.65 -5.09
C GLN A 208 11.65 14.17 -3.89
N GLU A 209 11.17 15.24 -3.24
CA GLU A 209 11.79 15.77 -2.04
C GLU A 209 11.64 14.85 -0.82
N VAL A 210 12.48 15.10 0.19
CA VAL A 210 12.61 14.26 1.40
C VAL A 210 11.30 14.09 2.17
N ASP A 211 10.39 15.06 2.08
CA ASP A 211 9.08 15.01 2.73
C ASP A 211 8.17 13.93 2.13
N TYR A 212 8.36 13.58 0.86
CA TYR A 212 7.56 12.55 0.16
C TYR A 212 8.30 11.23 0.03
N VAL A 213 9.61 11.24 -0.24
CA VAL A 213 10.37 10.00 -0.47
C VAL A 213 11.11 9.48 0.77
N GLY A 214 11.24 10.31 1.80
CA GLY A 214 11.93 9.99 3.04
C GLY A 214 11.14 9.02 3.92
N VAL A 215 11.87 8.28 4.76
CA VAL A 215 11.28 7.46 5.82
C VAL A 215 11.77 8.05 7.14
N ASN A 216 10.87 8.75 7.84
CA ASN A 216 11.16 9.46 9.08
C ASN A 216 10.19 8.98 10.17
N TRP A 217 10.69 8.18 11.11
CA TRP A 217 9.90 7.75 12.26
C TRP A 217 9.82 8.88 13.27
N LYS A 218 8.74 9.67 13.25
CA LYS A 218 8.48 10.66 14.29
C LYS A 218 8.01 9.91 15.56
N GLY A 219 8.92 9.63 16.49
CA GLY A 219 8.57 9.05 17.79
C GLY A 219 9.43 7.90 18.31
N MET A 220 10.61 7.66 17.74
CA MET A 220 11.69 6.89 18.39
C MET A 220 12.83 7.81 18.82
#